data_AF-A0A6J6KPX0-F1
#
_entry.id   AF-A0A6J6KPX0-F1
#
_cell.length_a   1.000
_cell.length_b   1.000
_cell.length_c   1.000
_cell.angle_alpha   90.00
_cell.angle_beta   90.00
_cell.angle_gamma   90.00
#
_symmetry.space_group_name_H-M   'P 1'
#
loop_
_entity.id
_entity.type
_entity.pdbx_description
1 polymer ?
#
loop_
_entity_poly.entity_id
_entity_poly.type
_entity_poly.pdbx_seq_one_letter_code
_entity_poly.pdbx_strand_id
1 'polypeptide(L)' 'MKEILRSHPGGREVHLQLDESGKKTVLKLDEGLKVTSSPSLSADLKTVLGPDCLVS' A
#
# COMPACT_ATOMS: atom_id res chain seq x y z
N MET A 1 -2.19 3.92 8.06
CA MET A 1 -2.19 3.39 6.67
C MET A 1 -3.14 4.16 5.75
N LYS A 2 -4.47 4.10 5.95
CA LYS A 2 -5.42 4.81 5.06
C LYS A 2 -5.15 6.32 4.96
N GLU A 3 -4.70 6.94 6.06
CA GLU A 3 -4.31 8.35 6.10
C GLU A 3 -3.09 8.66 5.22
N ILE A 4 -2.09 7.78 5.20
CA ILE A 4 -0.87 7.90 4.40
C ILE A 4 -1.22 7.81 2.90
N LEU A 5 -2.10 6.86 2.54
CA LEU A 5 -2.63 6.75 1.19
C LEU A 5 -3.39 8.04 0.80
N ARG A 6 -4.21 8.58 1.70
CA ARG A 6 -4.90 9.86 1.49
C ARG A 6 -3.97 11.06 1.41
N SER A 7 -2.83 11.02 2.08
CA SER A 7 -1.81 12.08 2.03
C SER A 7 -1.08 12.11 0.68
N HIS A 8 -1.20 11.05 -0.12
CA HIS A 8 -0.59 10.92 -1.44
C HIS A 8 -1.62 10.52 -2.50
N PRO A 9 -2.66 11.35 -2.75
CA PRO A 9 -3.68 11.02 -3.73
C PRO A 9 -3.08 10.85 -5.13
N GLY A 10 -3.62 9.92 -5.91
CA GLY A 10 -3.12 9.65 -7.25
C GLY A 10 -4.05 8.81 -8.11
N GLY A 11 -3.54 8.38 -9.26
CA GLY A 11 -4.27 7.55 -10.21
C GLY A 11 -3.99 6.05 -10.11
N ARG A 12 -3.05 5.63 -9.25
CA ARG A 12 -2.61 4.23 -9.18
C ARG A 12 -3.40 3.46 -8.14
N GLU A 13 -3.88 2.29 -8.55
CA GLU A 13 -4.61 1.36 -7.69
C GLU A 13 -3.67 0.72 -6.68
N VAL A 14 -4.18 0.43 -5.49
CA VAL A 14 -3.38 -0.14 -4.39
C VAL A 14 -3.89 -1.54 -4.08
N HIS A 15 -2.98 -2.50 -4.10
CA HIS A 15 -3.27 -3.90 -3.77
C HIS A 15 -2.55 -4.25 -2.47
N LEU A 16 -3.28 -4.76 -1.49
CA LEU A 16 -2.74 -5.25 -0.24
C LEU A 16 -2.67 -6.77 -0.29
N GLN A 17 -1.50 -7.34 -0.06
CA GLN A 17 -1.35 -8.77 0.11
C GLN A 17 -1.33 -9.10 1.60
N LEU A 18 -2.32 -9.86 2.05
CA LEU A 18 -2.35 -10.46 3.38
C LEU A 18 -1.72 -11.84 3.30
N ASP A 19 -0.74 -12.12 4.15
CA ASP A 19 -0.16 -13.46 4.31
C ASP A 19 -0.63 -14.02 5.65
N GLU A 20 -1.55 -14.99 5.61
CA GLU A 20 -2.09 -15.64 6.80
C GLU A 20 -1.81 -17.15 6.72
N SER A 21 -0.89 -17.63 7.56
CA SER A 21 -0.57 -19.06 7.71
C SER A 21 -0.32 -19.78 6.36
N GLY A 22 0.45 -19.14 5.47
CA GLY A 22 0.80 -19.66 4.14
C GLY A 22 -0.23 -19.39 3.04
N LYS A 23 -1.35 -18.72 3.34
CA LYS A 23 -2.29 -18.23 2.33
C LYS A 23 -2.06 -16.76 2.04
N LYS A 24 -1.78 -16.45 0.78
CA LYS A 24 -1.67 -15.08 0.27
C LYS A 24 -3.01 -14.64 -0.32
N THR A 25 -3.62 -13.63 0.27
CA THR A 25 -4.85 -13.01 -0.22
C THR A 25 -4.55 -11.60 -0.68
N VAL A 26 -4.75 -11.31 -1.96
CA VAL A 26 -4.59 -9.96 -2.50
C VAL A 26 -5.95 -9.25 -2.49
N LEU A 27 -6.03 -8.19 -1.69
CA LEU A 27 -7.17 -7.30 -1.58
C LEU A 27 -6.90 -6.02 -2.37
N LYS A 28 -7.79 -5.68 -3.28
CA LYS A 28 -7.78 -4.39 -3.96
C LYS A 28 -8.43 -3.34 -3.06
N LEU A 29 -7.74 -2.23 -2.84
CA LEU A 29 -8.30 -1.08 -2.14
C LEU A 29 -9.22 -0.28 -3.07
N ASP A 30 -10.17 0.40 -2.44
CA ASP A 30 -11.22 1.19 -3.11
C ASP A 30 -10.66 2.36 -3.94
N GLU A 31 -11.39 2.83 -4.96
CA GLU A 31 -10.91 3.88 -5.87
C GLU A 31 -10.63 5.21 -5.15
N GLY A 32 -11.26 5.46 -4.00
CA GLY A 32 -10.98 6.60 -3.13
C GLY A 32 -9.64 6.54 -2.37
N LEU A 33 -8.89 5.44 -2.52
CA LEU A 33 -7.58 5.22 -1.89
C LEU A 33 -6.47 5.03 -2.95
N LYS A 34 -6.69 5.51 -4.18
CA LYS A 34 -5.65 5.55 -5.22
C LYS A 34 -4.53 6.51 -4.83
N VAL A 35 -3.30 6.09 -5.11
CA VAL A 35 -2.10 6.83 -4.73
C VAL A 35 -1.18 7.08 -5.91
N THR A 36 -0.22 7.99 -5.72
CA THR A 36 0.89 8.17 -6.66
C THR A 36 2.13 7.46 -6.12
N SER A 37 2.77 6.65 -6.97
CA SER A 37 4.05 6.03 -6.60
C SER A 37 5.09 7.13 -6.41
N SER A 38 5.51 7.36 -5.17
CA SER A 38 6.48 8.38 -4.82
C SER A 38 7.39 7.90 -3.70
N PRO A 39 8.63 8.39 -3.64
CA PRO A 39 9.59 7.98 -2.62
C PRO A 39 9.06 8.22 -1.20
N SER A 40 8.35 9.33 -0.96
CA SER A 40 7.70 9.63 0.33
C SER A 40 6.69 8.56 0.75
N LEU A 41 5.79 8.17 -0.15
CA LEU A 41 4.83 7.10 0.10
C LEU A 41 5.56 5.79 0.43
N SER A 42 6.58 5.43 -0.34
CA SER A 42 7.31 4.19 -0.10
C SER A 42 8.04 4.18 1.25
N ALA A 43 8.57 5.32 1.70
CA ALA A 43 9.20 5.43 3.02
C ALA A 43 8.18 5.23 4.13
N ASP A 44 7.03 5.90 4.03
CA ASP A 44 5.97 5.82 5.03
C ASP A 44 5.35 4.40 5.12
N LEU A 45 5.10 3.77 3.96
CA LEU A 45 4.66 2.38 3.88
C LEU A 45 5.65 1.43 4.56
N LYS A 46 6.96 1.62 4.33
CA LYS A 46 8.00 0.82 4.98
C LYS A 46 8.07 1.06 6.49
N THR A 47 7.78 2.27 6.95
CA THR A 47 7.72 2.57 8.39
C THR A 47 6.56 1.86 9.08
N VAL A 48 5.39 1.79 8.44
CA VAL A 48 4.20 1.18 9.04
C VAL A 48 4.18 -0.33 8.88
N LEU A 49 4.54 -0.86 7.71
CA LEU A 49 4.41 -2.28 7.36
C LEU A 49 5.76 -3.03 7.32
N GLY A 50 6.89 -2.31 7.37
CA GLY A 50 8.22 -2.88 7.30
C GLY A 50 8.86 -2.79 5.90
N PRO A 51 10.19 -2.98 5.81
CA PRO A 51 10.98 -2.79 4.59
C PRO A 51 10.55 -3.69 3.42
N ASP A 52 10.00 -4.87 3.70
CA ASP A 52 9.57 -5.89 2.72
C ASP A 52 8.12 -5.74 2.27
N CYS A 53 7.41 -4.69 2.71
CA CYS A 53 6.00 -4.51 2.35
C CYS A 53 5.78 -4.15 0.87
N LEU A 54 6.78 -3.55 0.22
CA LEU A 54 6.67 -3.16 -1.19
C LEU A 54 7.21 -4.27 -2.08
N VAL A 55 6.30 -4.96 -2.76
CA VAL A 55 6.60 -5.83 -3.88
C VAL A 55 6.67 -4.98 -5.15
N SER A 56 7.89 -4.84 -5.70
CA SER A 56 8.17 -4.14 -6.96
C SER A 56 7.68 -4.91 -8.18
#